data_AF-A0A7W5VB83-F1
#
_entry.id   AF-A0A7W5VB83-F1
#
_cell.length_a   1.000
_cell.length_b   1.000
_cell.length_c   1.000
_cell.angle_alpha   90.00
_cell.angle_beta   90.00
_cell.angle_gamma   90.00
#
_symmetry.space_group_name_H-M   'P 1'
#
loop_
_entity.id
_entity.type
_entity.pdbx_description
1 polymer ?
#
loop_
_entity_poly.entity_id
_entity_poly.type
_entity_poly.pdbx_seq_one_letter_code
_entity_poly.pdbx_strand_id
1 'polypeptide(L)'
;MDHTLQRYLMAISVQIGAAIWIRRAWAATVPLAFGACAGPIEPMDKGKHSYQSVDKGGETTEIAALRQSLADLEKKLKERAEWEGDAWDSFKQNLDQFLEEWEKKGVYRDSLGDAAAAPKGMVEAGSYLAVTSALAMLALAVFMRATWAAGPVGVVAGETAASTVGPQIGRISTGALKKLTIVGFALMGIYSVASTLSQKQAAKFQDMKAMPSFDGLALQYDKNSGGLTPKILGNKNMPGGMGLPDSFPV
;
A
#
# COMPACT_ATOMS: atom_id res chain seq x y z
N MET A 1 7.91 22.39 6.58
CA MET A 1 7.34 22.30 5.22
C MET A 1 8.40 21.66 4.34
N ASP A 2 8.08 20.56 3.66
CA ASP A 2 9.06 19.82 2.84
C ASP A 2 9.62 20.73 1.73
N HIS A 3 10.96 20.81 1.64
CA HIS A 3 11.67 21.60 0.63
C HIS A 3 11.26 21.22 -0.80
N THR A 4 10.82 19.99 -1.01
CA THR A 4 10.38 19.48 -2.31
C THR A 4 9.06 20.12 -2.73
N LEU A 5 8.08 20.15 -1.83
CA LEU A 5 6.79 20.81 -2.06
C LEU A 5 6.97 22.31 -2.30
N GLN A 6 7.83 22.96 -1.52
CA GLN A 6 8.14 24.38 -1.70
C GLN A 6 8.74 24.66 -3.08
N ARG A 7 9.66 23.81 -3.57
CA ARG A 7 10.21 23.91 -4.93
C ARG A 7 9.13 23.80 -6.01
N TYR A 8 8.21 22.85 -5.88
CA TYR A 8 7.08 22.73 -6.81
C TYR A 8 6.20 23.97 -6.81
N LEU A 9 5.79 24.47 -5.64
CA LEU A 9 4.91 25.64 -5.55
C LEU A 9 5.57 26.90 -6.12
N MET A 10 6.86 27.12 -5.85
CA MET A 10 7.61 28.22 -6.45
C MET A 10 7.77 28.06 -7.96
N ALA A 11 8.07 26.85 -8.43
CA ALA A 11 8.17 26.59 -9.87
C ALA A 11 6.84 26.84 -10.58
N ILE A 12 5.73 26.35 -10.03
CA ILE A 12 4.38 26.51 -10.59
C ILE A 12 4.00 28.00 -10.65
N SER A 13 4.24 28.77 -9.58
CA SER A 13 3.90 30.20 -9.57
C SER A 13 4.66 30.99 -10.65
N VAL A 14 5.95 30.71 -10.80
CA VAL A 14 6.80 31.29 -11.86
C VAL A 14 6.30 30.88 -13.24
N GLN A 15 5.95 29.61 -13.44
CA GLN A 15 5.42 29.09 -14.71
C GLN A 15 4.08 29.71 -15.07
N ILE A 16 3.16 29.90 -14.11
CA ILE A 16 1.88 30.59 -14.33
C ILE A 16 2.14 32.03 -14.78
N GLY A 17 3.03 32.74 -14.08
CA GLY A 17 3.45 34.08 -14.47
C GLY A 17 3.98 34.13 -15.89
N ALA A 18 4.94 33.26 -16.22
CA ALA A 18 5.51 33.16 -17.56
C ALA A 18 4.47 32.77 -18.63
N ALA A 19 3.52 31.88 -18.31
CA ALA A 19 2.47 31.45 -19.23
C ALA A 19 1.52 32.58 -19.61
N ILE A 20 1.19 33.48 -18.67
CA ILE A 20 0.37 34.68 -18.93
C ILE A 20 1.04 35.59 -19.97
N TRP A 21 2.38 35.67 -19.94
CA TRP A 21 3.15 36.45 -20.90
C TRP A 21 3.30 35.75 -22.26
N ILE A 22 3.58 34.44 -22.25
CA ILE A 22 3.78 33.65 -23.48
C ILE A 22 2.46 33.45 -24.24
N ARG A 23 1.31 33.38 -23.55
CA ARG A 23 -0.04 33.23 -24.12
C ARG A 23 -0.22 32.07 -25.09
N ARG A 24 0.48 30.96 -24.86
CA ARG A 24 0.36 29.74 -25.69
C ARG A 24 -0.18 28.57 -24.88
N ALA A 25 -0.95 27.71 -25.54
CA ALA A 25 -1.57 26.53 -24.92
C ALA A 25 -0.54 25.63 -24.22
N TRP A 26 0.62 25.38 -24.84
CA TRP A 26 1.68 24.56 -24.24
C TRP A 26 2.20 25.17 -22.92
N ALA A 27 2.34 26.49 -22.83
CA ALA A 27 2.85 27.17 -21.65
C ALA A 27 1.87 27.06 -20.47
N ALA A 28 0.56 27.04 -20.75
CA ALA A 28 -0.46 26.82 -19.72
C ALA A 28 -0.51 25.37 -19.21
N THR A 29 -0.16 24.39 -20.04
CA THR A 29 -0.19 22.97 -19.64
C THR A 29 0.92 22.59 -18.66
N VAL A 30 2.09 23.25 -18.73
CA VAL A 30 3.25 22.94 -17.87
C VAL A 30 2.96 23.10 -16.37
N PRO A 31 2.45 24.25 -15.87
CA PRO A 31 2.16 24.42 -14.45
C PRO A 31 1.05 23.50 -13.94
N LEU A 32 0.03 23.23 -14.75
CA LEU A 32 -1.04 22.28 -14.41
C LEU A 32 -0.48 20.86 -14.21
N ALA A 33 0.42 20.47 -15.10
CA ALA A 33 1.05 19.16 -15.06
C ALA A 33 1.88 18.97 -13.78
N PHE A 34 2.69 19.96 -13.40
CA PHE A 34 3.46 19.91 -12.16
C PHE A 34 2.59 20.07 -10.90
N GLY A 35 1.49 20.82 -10.99
CA GLY A 35 0.51 20.95 -9.91
C GLY A 35 -0.12 19.60 -9.52
N ALA A 36 -0.44 18.75 -10.50
CA ALA A 36 -0.92 17.40 -10.24
C ALA A 36 0.10 16.51 -9.51
N CYS A 37 1.40 16.80 -9.65
CA CYS A 37 2.48 16.03 -9.02
C CYS A 37 2.79 16.50 -7.58
N ALA A 38 2.40 17.71 -7.19
CA ALA A 38 2.70 18.29 -5.89
C ALA A 38 1.78 17.80 -4.75
N GLY A 39 0.60 17.26 -5.08
CA GLY A 39 -0.44 16.88 -4.12
C GLY A 39 -0.12 15.70 -3.17
N PRO A 40 0.49 14.58 -3.62
CA PRO A 40 0.58 13.37 -2.80
C PRO A 40 1.89 13.21 -2.00
N ILE A 41 2.76 14.22 -1.91
CA ILE A 41 4.11 14.06 -1.31
C ILE A 41 4.04 13.71 0.19
N GLU A 42 3.18 14.41 0.93
CA GLU A 42 3.06 14.24 2.38
C GLU A 42 2.46 12.89 2.83
N PRO A 43 1.40 12.35 2.20
CA PRO A 43 0.90 11.01 2.54
C PRO A 43 1.88 9.88 2.20
N MET A 44 2.84 10.09 1.29
CA MET A 44 3.84 9.06 0.94
C MET A 44 4.85 8.83 2.08
N ASP A 45 5.39 9.90 2.67
CA ASP A 45 6.32 9.77 3.82
C ASP A 45 5.60 9.21 5.05
N LYS A 46 4.35 9.64 5.31
CA LYS A 46 3.52 9.07 6.39
C LYS A 46 3.20 7.59 6.14
N GLY A 47 2.92 7.22 4.89
CA GLY A 47 2.69 5.83 4.49
C GLY A 47 3.93 4.95 4.74
N LYS A 48 5.13 5.42 4.35
CA LYS A 48 6.38 4.69 4.59
C LYS A 48 6.56 4.31 6.06
N HIS A 49 6.47 5.29 6.96
CA HIS A 49 6.66 5.05 8.39
C HIS A 49 5.56 4.15 8.98
N SER A 50 4.33 4.25 8.46
CA SER A 50 3.22 3.40 8.87
C SER A 50 3.35 1.95 8.41
N TYR A 51 3.95 1.69 7.24
CA TYR A 51 4.08 0.34 6.68
C TYR A 51 5.39 -0.39 7.03
N GLN A 52 6.43 0.32 7.45
CA GLN A 52 7.70 -0.31 7.85
C GLN A 52 7.68 -0.77 9.31
N SER A 53 8.31 -1.91 9.57
CA SER A 53 8.65 -2.39 10.91
C SER A 53 9.69 -1.47 11.59
N VAL A 54 9.74 -1.49 12.92
CA VAL A 54 10.72 -0.69 13.70
C VAL A 54 12.16 -1.03 13.29
N ASP A 55 12.44 -2.30 12.99
CA ASP A 55 13.76 -2.78 12.57
C ASP A 55 14.19 -2.18 11.21
N LYS A 56 13.24 -1.66 10.43
CA LYS A 56 13.45 -0.98 9.14
C LYS A 56 13.31 0.54 9.23
N GLY A 57 13.16 1.09 10.44
CA GLY A 57 12.99 2.53 10.66
C GLY A 57 11.55 3.04 10.52
N GLY A 58 10.56 2.15 10.57
CA GLY A 58 9.14 2.49 10.68
C GLY A 58 8.63 2.47 12.11
N GLU A 59 7.31 2.58 12.28
CA GLU A 59 6.67 2.73 13.60
C GLU A 59 5.95 1.47 14.11
N THR A 60 5.83 0.43 13.28
CA THR A 60 4.96 -0.71 13.65
C THR A 60 5.71 -1.79 14.40
N THR A 61 5.17 -2.12 15.58
CA THR A 61 5.65 -3.19 16.47
C THR A 61 4.73 -4.42 16.49
N GLU A 62 3.54 -4.32 15.91
CA GLU A 62 2.46 -5.31 16.00
C GLU A 62 2.88 -6.72 15.60
N ILE A 63 3.72 -6.85 14.56
CA ILE A 63 4.16 -8.15 14.04
C ILE A 63 5.10 -8.85 15.03
N ALA A 64 6.08 -8.12 15.57
CA ALA A 64 7.01 -8.65 16.57
C ALA A 64 6.29 -8.95 17.90
N ALA A 65 5.39 -8.06 18.32
CA ALA A 65 4.61 -8.24 19.54
C ALA A 65 3.67 -9.45 19.46
N LEU A 66 3.03 -9.70 18.32
CA LEU A 66 2.17 -10.87 18.12
C LEU A 66 2.98 -12.17 18.16
N ARG A 67 4.15 -12.20 17.52
CA ARG A 67 5.06 -13.36 17.55
C ARG A 67 5.48 -13.68 18.99
N GLN A 68 5.87 -12.66 19.75
CA GLN A 68 6.27 -12.83 21.15
C GLN A 68 5.10 -13.33 22.01
N SER A 69 3.90 -12.78 21.81
CA SER A 69 2.70 -13.22 22.53
C SER A 69 2.33 -14.68 22.23
N LEU A 70 2.52 -15.12 20.99
CA LEU A 70 2.27 -16.50 20.57
C LEU A 70 3.34 -17.48 21.09
N ALA A 71 4.61 -17.08 21.11
CA ALA A 71 5.68 -17.87 21.74
C ALA A 71 5.47 -18.01 23.26
N ASP A 72 5.03 -16.94 23.93
CA ASP A 72 4.68 -16.99 25.35
C ASP A 72 3.45 -17.88 25.60
N LEU A 73 2.50 -17.91 24.67
CA LEU A 73 1.34 -18.80 24.74
C LEU A 73 1.76 -20.27 24.57
N GLU A 74 2.60 -20.59 23.57
CA GLU A 74 3.16 -21.93 23.39
C GLU A 74 3.86 -22.39 24.68
N LYS A 75 4.73 -21.53 25.23
CA LYS A 75 5.47 -21.81 26.45
C LYS A 75 4.53 -22.07 27.64
N LYS A 76 3.52 -21.23 27.85
CA LYS A 76 2.55 -21.42 28.94
C LYS A 76 1.72 -22.69 28.80
N LEU A 77 1.30 -23.04 27.58
CA LEU A 77 0.55 -24.27 27.33
C LEU A 77 1.42 -25.50 27.60
N LYS A 78 2.68 -25.47 27.21
CA LYS A 78 3.61 -26.58 27.44
C LYS A 78 4.01 -26.72 28.91
N GLU A 79 4.36 -25.62 29.58
CA GLU A 79 4.89 -25.64 30.94
C GLU A 79 3.82 -25.74 32.04
N ARG A 80 2.62 -25.19 31.82
CA ARG A 80 1.57 -25.14 32.87
C ARG A 80 0.43 -26.12 32.68
N ALA A 81 0.11 -26.47 31.43
CA ALA A 81 -0.98 -27.39 31.15
C ALA A 81 -0.50 -28.81 30.85
N GLU A 82 0.83 -29.03 30.80
CA GLU A 82 1.46 -30.31 30.44
C GLU A 82 0.81 -30.93 29.19
N TRP A 83 0.48 -30.08 28.22
CA TRP A 83 -0.25 -30.50 27.04
C TRP A 83 0.70 -31.25 26.10
N GLU A 84 0.53 -32.57 26.00
CA GLU A 84 1.36 -33.47 25.19
C GLU A 84 0.53 -34.33 24.21
N GLY A 85 1.23 -35.03 23.30
CA GLY A 85 0.67 -35.97 22.33
C GLY A 85 0.23 -35.35 21.00
N ASP A 86 -0.47 -36.15 20.18
CA ASP A 86 -0.84 -35.80 18.80
C ASP A 86 -1.60 -34.47 18.65
N ALA A 87 -2.37 -34.09 19.68
CA ALA A 87 -3.09 -32.82 19.72
C ALA A 87 -2.15 -31.62 19.86
N TRP A 88 -1.09 -31.75 20.66
CA TRP A 88 -0.05 -30.74 20.80
C TRP A 88 0.74 -30.59 19.50
N ASP A 89 1.12 -31.70 18.87
CA ASP A 89 1.86 -31.67 17.61
C ASP A 89 1.04 -31.01 16.48
N SER A 90 -0.26 -31.31 16.41
CA SER A 90 -1.18 -30.65 15.47
C SER A 90 -1.35 -29.16 15.76
N PHE A 91 -1.46 -28.76 17.04
CA PHE A 91 -1.51 -27.36 17.43
C PHE A 91 -0.23 -26.63 17.04
N LYS A 92 0.92 -27.21 17.36
CA LYS A 92 2.23 -26.64 17.08
C LYS A 92 2.47 -26.49 15.58
N GLN A 93 2.14 -27.51 14.78
CA GLN A 93 2.25 -27.44 13.33
C GLN A 93 1.41 -26.28 12.75
N ASN A 94 0.18 -26.11 13.24
CA ASN A 94 -0.68 -25.00 12.82
C ASN A 94 -0.14 -23.63 13.28
N LEU A 95 0.41 -23.56 14.50
CA LEU A 95 1.03 -22.35 15.04
C LEU A 95 2.27 -21.95 14.24
N ASP A 96 3.15 -22.91 13.93
CA ASP A 96 4.36 -22.69 13.13
C ASP A 96 3.99 -22.22 11.72
N GLN A 97 3.01 -22.86 11.07
CA GLN A 97 2.51 -22.40 9.76
C GLN A 97 1.91 -20.99 9.83
N PHE A 98 1.15 -20.68 10.88
CA PHE A 98 0.60 -19.34 11.09
C PHE A 98 1.70 -18.29 11.27
N LEU A 99 2.73 -18.59 12.08
CA LEU A 99 3.87 -17.72 12.30
C LEU A 99 4.67 -17.49 11.01
N GLU A 100 4.87 -18.52 10.20
CA GLU A 100 5.55 -18.41 8.89
C GLU A 100 4.77 -17.50 7.92
N GLU A 101 3.46 -17.69 7.80
CA GLU A 101 2.61 -16.82 6.96
C GLU A 101 2.56 -15.38 7.49
N TRP A 102 2.62 -15.20 8.81
CA TRP A 102 2.68 -13.88 9.44
C TRP A 102 4.02 -13.18 9.17
N GLU A 103 5.13 -13.92 9.19
CA GLU A 103 6.46 -13.41 8.85
C GLU A 103 6.53 -13.00 7.37
N LYS A 104 6.00 -13.83 6.47
CA LYS A 104 5.85 -13.47 5.04
C LYS A 104 5.09 -12.17 4.88
N LYS A 105 3.97 -11.97 5.61
CA LYS A 105 3.24 -10.69 5.59
C LYS A 105 4.07 -9.52 6.08
N GLY A 106 4.92 -9.71 7.10
CA GLY A 106 5.87 -8.68 7.57
C GLY A 106 6.81 -8.24 6.46
N VAL A 107 7.43 -9.20 5.75
CA VAL A 107 8.29 -8.92 4.58
C VAL A 107 7.52 -8.19 3.49
N TYR A 108 6.28 -8.60 3.18
CA TYR A 108 5.44 -7.89 2.22
C TYR A 108 5.17 -6.45 2.65
N ARG A 109 4.86 -6.22 3.93
CA ARG A 109 4.58 -4.88 4.45
C ARG A 109 5.79 -3.97 4.40
N ASP A 110 6.96 -4.48 4.78
CA ASP A 110 8.22 -3.75 4.67
C ASP A 110 8.56 -3.44 3.20
N SER A 111 8.33 -4.39 2.29
CA SER A 111 8.49 -4.16 0.85
C SER A 111 7.53 -3.12 0.28
N LEU A 112 6.31 -3.01 0.84
CA LEU A 112 5.36 -1.94 0.52
C LEU A 112 5.86 -0.59 1.03
N GLY A 113 6.48 -0.56 2.21
CA GLY A 113 7.17 0.63 2.73
C GLY A 113 8.31 1.08 1.84
N ASP A 114 9.14 0.15 1.36
CA ASP A 114 10.23 0.44 0.41
C ASP A 114 9.69 0.90 -0.95
N ALA A 115 8.64 0.26 -1.45
CA ALA A 115 7.94 0.66 -2.66
C ALA A 115 7.25 2.04 -2.52
N ALA A 116 6.81 2.41 -1.32
CA ALA A 116 6.31 3.75 -1.01
C ALA A 116 7.43 4.79 -0.89
N ALA A 117 8.68 4.37 -0.70
CA ALA A 117 9.86 5.26 -0.65
C ALA A 117 10.47 5.54 -2.04
N ALA A 118 10.40 4.60 -2.99
CA ALA A 118 10.88 4.80 -4.37
C ALA A 118 10.32 6.05 -5.10
N PRO A 119 9.05 6.44 -4.90
CA PRO A 119 8.46 7.65 -5.48
C PRO A 119 9.11 8.93 -4.93
N LYS A 120 9.66 8.92 -3.71
CA LYS A 120 10.29 10.11 -3.11
C LYS A 120 11.44 10.62 -3.96
N GLY A 121 12.34 9.74 -4.40
CA GLY A 121 13.44 10.10 -5.29
C GLY A 121 12.96 10.64 -6.64
N MET A 122 11.85 10.10 -7.16
CA MET A 122 11.24 10.62 -8.39
C MET A 122 10.56 11.96 -8.21
N VAL A 123 9.87 12.18 -7.08
CA VAL A 123 9.23 13.45 -6.74
C VAL A 123 10.28 14.53 -6.55
N GLU A 124 11.40 14.21 -5.88
CA GLU A 124 12.53 15.11 -5.71
C GLU A 124 13.18 15.46 -7.05
N ALA A 125 13.48 14.47 -7.89
CA ALA A 125 13.98 14.71 -9.25
C ALA A 125 12.98 15.54 -10.09
N GLY A 126 11.69 15.25 -9.95
CA GLY A 126 10.62 16.02 -10.57
C GLY A 126 10.56 17.47 -10.10
N SER A 127 10.88 17.75 -8.83
CA SER A 127 10.93 19.11 -8.29
C SER A 127 12.05 19.94 -8.95
N TYR A 128 13.22 19.32 -9.18
CA TYR A 128 14.30 19.96 -9.92
C TYR A 128 13.91 20.22 -11.37
N LEU A 129 13.24 19.25 -12.01
CA LEU A 129 12.72 19.41 -13.37
C LEU A 129 11.72 20.57 -13.45
N ALA A 130 10.81 20.68 -12.48
CA ALA A 130 9.84 21.78 -12.39
C ALA A 130 10.53 23.15 -12.26
N VAL A 131 11.57 23.24 -11.43
CA VAL A 131 12.37 24.48 -11.30
C VAL A 131 13.08 24.82 -12.61
N THR A 132 13.73 23.86 -13.26
CA THR A 132 14.39 24.11 -14.56
C THR A 132 13.40 24.52 -15.65
N SER A 133 12.22 23.92 -15.73
CA SER A 133 11.20 24.33 -16.71
C SER A 133 10.64 25.72 -16.38
N ALA A 134 10.52 26.06 -15.09
CA ALA A 134 10.12 27.40 -14.67
C ALA A 134 11.13 28.46 -15.11
N LEU A 135 12.43 28.20 -14.92
CA LEU A 135 13.50 29.10 -15.37
C LEU A 135 13.53 29.23 -16.90
N ALA A 136 13.35 28.13 -17.63
CA ALA A 136 13.30 28.15 -19.10
C ALA A 136 12.09 28.95 -19.62
N MET A 137 10.90 28.77 -19.02
CA MET A 137 9.71 29.55 -19.37
C MET A 137 9.88 31.03 -19.03
N LEU A 138 10.47 31.35 -17.88
CA LEU A 138 10.74 32.73 -17.48
C LEU A 138 11.73 33.39 -18.46
N ALA A 139 12.82 32.71 -18.80
CA ALA A 139 13.81 33.21 -19.76
C ALA A 139 13.17 33.49 -21.13
N LEU A 140 12.30 32.58 -21.61
CA LEU A 140 11.56 32.78 -22.86
C LEU A 140 10.59 33.97 -22.77
N ALA A 141 9.87 34.12 -21.66
CA ALA A 141 8.96 35.25 -21.46
C ALA A 141 9.70 36.60 -21.46
N VAL A 142 10.86 36.67 -20.78
CA VAL A 142 11.72 37.87 -20.78
C VAL A 142 12.26 38.15 -22.18
N PHE A 143 12.72 37.12 -22.90
CA PHE A 143 13.19 37.27 -24.28
C PHE A 143 12.09 37.77 -25.22
N MET A 144 10.89 37.21 -25.15
CA MET A 144 9.74 37.68 -25.92
C MET A 144 9.43 39.15 -25.59
N ARG A 145 9.48 39.53 -24.31
CA ARG A 145 9.23 40.91 -23.92
C ARG A 145 10.27 41.88 -24.47
N ALA A 146 11.55 41.52 -24.40
CA ALA A 146 12.65 42.32 -24.92
C ALA A 146 12.56 42.47 -26.45
N THR A 147 12.25 41.39 -27.15
CA THR A 147 12.12 41.41 -28.62
C THR A 147 10.87 42.16 -29.08
N TRP A 148 9.76 42.10 -28.34
CA TRP A 148 8.57 42.92 -28.64
C TRP A 148 8.82 44.41 -28.48
N ALA A 149 9.66 44.81 -27.52
CA ALA A 149 10.06 46.20 -27.34
C ALA A 149 10.96 46.71 -28.48
N ALA A 150 11.65 45.81 -29.21
CA ALA A 150 12.53 46.15 -30.32
C ALA A 150 11.78 46.41 -31.65
N GLY A 151 10.45 46.31 -31.68
CA GLY A 151 9.62 46.58 -32.85
C GLY A 151 9.14 45.32 -33.60
N PRO A 152 8.50 45.48 -34.77
CA PRO A 152 7.77 44.41 -35.44
C PRO A 152 8.63 43.20 -35.82
N VAL A 153 9.88 43.42 -36.24
CA VAL A 153 10.83 42.34 -36.58
C VAL A 153 11.20 41.54 -35.32
N GLY A 154 11.35 42.21 -34.18
CA GLY A 154 11.58 41.56 -32.91
C GLY A 154 10.38 40.71 -32.47
N VAL A 155 9.14 41.16 -32.70
CA VAL A 155 7.95 40.35 -32.46
C VAL A 155 8.01 39.02 -33.22
N VAL A 156 8.35 39.04 -34.51
CA VAL A 156 8.49 37.82 -35.32
C VAL A 156 9.60 36.90 -34.78
N ALA A 157 10.73 37.46 -34.34
CA ALA A 157 11.82 36.69 -33.75
C ALA A 157 11.39 36.02 -32.43
N GLY A 158 10.67 36.74 -31.57
CA GLY A 158 10.09 36.22 -30.33
C GLY A 158 9.09 35.09 -30.58
N GLU A 159 8.18 35.26 -31.54
CA GLU A 159 7.21 34.24 -31.92
C GLU A 159 7.86 32.99 -32.53
N THR A 160 8.93 33.18 -33.32
CA THR A 160 9.71 32.06 -33.88
C THR A 160 10.40 31.28 -32.77
N ALA A 161 11.09 31.97 -31.84
CA ALA A 161 11.73 31.34 -30.69
C ALA A 161 10.73 30.56 -29.82
N ALA A 162 9.55 31.15 -29.55
CA ALA A 162 8.51 30.48 -28.79
C ALA A 162 7.95 29.23 -29.50
N SER A 163 7.93 29.24 -30.83
CA SER A 163 7.46 28.10 -31.65
C SER A 163 8.50 26.99 -31.76
N THR A 164 9.80 27.31 -31.68
CA THR A 164 10.89 26.32 -31.75
C THR A 164 11.22 25.73 -30.38
N VAL A 165 11.38 26.59 -29.37
CA VAL A 165 11.82 26.20 -28.02
C VAL A 165 10.64 25.71 -27.17
N GLY A 166 9.46 26.32 -27.32
CA GLY A 166 8.27 26.00 -26.55
C GLY A 166 7.85 24.53 -26.60
N PRO A 167 7.76 23.89 -27.78
CA PRO A 167 7.46 22.47 -27.89
C PRO A 167 8.50 21.56 -27.23
N GLN A 168 9.78 21.96 -27.18
CA GLN A 168 10.82 21.19 -26.50
C GLN A 168 10.64 21.24 -24.97
N ILE A 169 10.35 22.43 -24.42
CA ILE A 169 10.00 22.59 -23.00
C ILE A 169 8.76 21.73 -22.68
N GLY A 170 7.72 21.80 -23.52
CA GLY A 170 6.52 20.98 -23.36
C GLY A 170 6.80 19.47 -23.41
N ARG A 171 7.66 18.99 -24.31
CA ARG A 171 8.04 17.57 -24.42
C ARG A 171 8.82 17.08 -23.20
N ILE A 172 9.76 17.87 -22.69
CA ILE A 172 10.53 17.53 -21.49
C ILE A 172 9.58 17.44 -20.28
N SER A 173 8.72 18.44 -20.09
CA SER A 173 7.75 18.47 -18.99
C SER A 173 6.74 17.33 -19.07
N THR A 174 6.20 17.03 -20.27
CA THR A 174 5.25 15.91 -20.46
C THR A 174 5.91 14.54 -20.36
N GLY A 175 7.16 14.39 -20.79
CA GLY A 175 7.93 13.16 -20.65
C GLY A 175 8.25 12.83 -19.19
N ALA A 176 8.65 13.85 -18.41
CA ALA A 176 8.83 13.72 -16.97
C ALA A 176 7.50 13.37 -16.28
N LEU A 177 6.40 14.00 -16.70
CA LEU A 177 5.07 13.68 -16.18
C LEU A 177 4.69 12.23 -16.42
N LYS A 178 4.85 11.72 -17.65
CA LYS A 178 4.48 10.33 -17.96
C LYS A 178 5.18 9.35 -17.01
N LYS A 179 6.46 9.56 -16.71
CA LYS A 179 7.20 8.72 -15.77
C LYS A 179 6.65 8.83 -14.35
N LEU A 180 6.38 10.05 -13.87
CA LEU A 180 5.77 10.29 -12.55
C LEU A 180 4.35 9.71 -12.44
N THR A 181 3.53 9.86 -13.48
CA THR A 181 2.17 9.35 -13.56
C THR A 181 2.14 7.82 -13.57
N ILE A 182 3.04 7.16 -14.31
CA ILE A 182 3.16 5.69 -14.29
C ILE A 182 3.47 5.20 -12.88
N VAL A 183 4.37 5.86 -12.16
CA VAL A 183 4.69 5.49 -10.77
C VAL A 183 3.52 5.79 -9.84
N GLY A 184 2.85 6.93 -9.99
CA GLY A 184 1.61 7.23 -9.24
C GLY A 184 0.52 6.18 -9.45
N PHE A 185 0.29 5.74 -10.69
CA PHE A 185 -0.67 4.68 -11.00
C PHE A 185 -0.22 3.32 -10.48
N ALA A 186 1.07 2.99 -10.55
CA ALA A 186 1.60 1.76 -9.98
C ALA A 186 1.35 1.69 -8.46
N LEU A 187 1.57 2.79 -7.74
CA LEU A 187 1.29 2.89 -6.31
C LEU A 187 -0.20 2.79 -5.99
N MET A 188 -1.06 3.46 -6.78
CA MET A 188 -2.51 3.31 -6.66
C MET A 188 -2.94 1.85 -6.88
N GLY A 189 -2.37 1.17 -7.88
CA GLY A 189 -2.61 -0.24 -8.12
C GLY A 189 -2.19 -1.12 -6.94
N ILE A 190 -1.00 -0.87 -6.38
CA ILE A 190 -0.51 -1.57 -5.19
C ILE A 190 -1.44 -1.32 -3.99
N TYR A 191 -1.87 -0.08 -3.76
CA TYR A 191 -2.80 0.29 -2.70
C TYR A 191 -4.17 -0.40 -2.87
N SER A 192 -4.71 -0.43 -4.09
CA SER A 192 -5.97 -1.13 -4.40
C SER A 192 -5.86 -2.63 -4.18
N VAL A 193 -4.73 -3.25 -4.54
CA VAL A 193 -4.49 -4.68 -4.28
C VAL A 193 -4.37 -4.94 -2.78
N ALA A 194 -3.61 -4.12 -2.05
CA ALA A 194 -3.44 -4.24 -0.61
C ALA A 194 -4.77 -4.08 0.15
N SER A 195 -5.60 -3.11 -0.24
CA SER A 195 -6.92 -2.90 0.38
C SER A 195 -7.87 -4.06 0.07
N THR A 196 -7.85 -4.59 -1.16
CA THR A 196 -8.65 -5.76 -1.55
C THR A 196 -8.20 -7.02 -0.80
N LEU A 197 -6.90 -7.22 -0.60
CA LEU A 197 -6.37 -8.34 0.18
C LEU A 197 -6.71 -8.22 1.67
N SER A 198 -6.65 -7.01 2.22
CA SER A 198 -7.07 -6.72 3.60
C SER A 198 -8.55 -7.04 3.80
N GLN A 199 -9.42 -6.60 2.88
CA GLN A 199 -10.85 -6.93 2.91
C GLN A 199 -11.10 -8.44 2.78
N LYS A 200 -10.37 -9.14 1.90
CA LYS A 200 -10.46 -10.60 1.78
C LYS A 200 -10.00 -11.34 3.04
N GLN A 201 -8.97 -10.84 3.73
CA GLN A 201 -8.53 -11.42 5.00
C GLN A 201 -9.55 -11.16 6.11
N ALA A 202 -10.08 -9.94 6.21
CA ALA A 202 -11.15 -9.62 7.16
C ALA A 202 -12.39 -10.49 6.93
N ALA A 203 -12.78 -10.70 5.67
CA ALA A 203 -13.86 -11.62 5.31
C ALA A 203 -13.55 -13.06 5.70
N LYS A 204 -12.31 -13.55 5.47
CA LYS A 204 -11.90 -14.88 5.94
C LYS A 204 -11.93 -15.01 7.47
N PHE A 205 -11.59 -13.97 8.23
CA PHE A 205 -11.73 -14.00 9.69
C PHE A 205 -13.20 -14.00 10.13
N GLN A 206 -14.09 -13.33 9.40
CA GLN A 206 -15.54 -13.40 9.65
C GLN A 206 -16.13 -14.76 9.28
N ASP A 207 -15.60 -15.41 8.23
CA ASP A 207 -16.03 -16.73 7.77
C ASP A 207 -15.37 -17.91 8.50
N MET A 208 -14.24 -17.68 9.18
CA MET A 208 -13.66 -18.62 10.14
C MET A 208 -14.52 -18.66 11.41
N LYS A 209 -15.72 -19.25 11.29
CA LYS A 209 -16.34 -19.91 12.45
C LYS A 209 -15.39 -21.02 12.83
N ALA A 210 -14.58 -20.80 13.86
CA ALA A 210 -13.75 -21.81 14.49
C ALA A 210 -14.67 -22.93 15.04
N MET A 211 -15.08 -23.85 14.17
CA MET A 211 -15.62 -25.13 14.58
C MET A 211 -14.41 -26.05 14.65
N PRO A 212 -13.99 -26.47 15.85
CA PRO A 212 -12.94 -27.47 15.96
C PRO A 212 -13.40 -28.70 15.17
N SER A 213 -12.63 -29.07 14.16
CA SER A 213 -12.85 -30.32 13.45
C SER A 213 -12.41 -31.45 14.39
N PHE A 214 -13.38 -32.18 14.91
CA PHE A 214 -13.15 -33.39 15.69
C PHE A 214 -13.13 -34.63 14.78
N ASP A 215 -12.82 -34.48 13.49
CA ASP A 215 -12.69 -35.63 12.59
C ASP A 215 -11.55 -36.54 13.05
N GLY A 216 -11.91 -37.63 13.71
CA GLY A 216 -11.01 -38.60 14.34
C GLY A 216 -11.29 -38.85 15.82
N LEU A 217 -11.98 -37.93 16.50
CA LEU A 217 -12.41 -38.07 17.90
C LEU A 217 -13.90 -38.45 17.95
N ALA A 218 -14.31 -39.27 18.91
CA ALA A 218 -15.71 -39.69 19.11
C ALA A 218 -16.59 -38.56 19.68
N LEU A 219 -16.30 -37.31 19.33
CA LEU A 219 -16.98 -36.10 19.79
C LEU A 219 -17.38 -35.27 18.58
N GLN A 220 -18.55 -34.65 18.62
CA GLN A 220 -19.06 -33.71 17.64
C GLN A 220 -19.54 -32.45 18.35
N TYR A 221 -19.38 -31.30 17.70
CA TYR A 221 -19.86 -30.04 18.25
C TYR A 221 -21.37 -29.88 17.99
N ASP A 222 -22.17 -29.79 19.05
CA ASP A 222 -23.61 -29.56 18.93
C ASP A 222 -23.90 -28.06 18.86
N LYS A 223 -24.42 -27.62 17.72
CA LYS A 223 -24.74 -26.21 17.45
C LYS A 223 -25.84 -25.65 18.34
N ASN A 224 -26.68 -26.48 18.95
CA ASN A 224 -27.79 -26.02 19.78
C ASN A 224 -27.40 -25.86 21.24
N SER A 225 -26.59 -26.77 21.79
CA SER A 225 -26.10 -26.68 23.18
C SER A 225 -24.80 -25.89 23.32
N GLY A 226 -24.07 -25.66 22.22
CA GLY A 226 -22.74 -25.02 22.26
C GLY A 226 -21.65 -25.90 22.89
N GLY A 227 -21.98 -27.15 23.24
CA GLY A 227 -21.10 -28.11 23.90
C GLY A 227 -20.60 -29.22 22.99
N LEU A 228 -19.60 -29.96 23.48
CA LEU A 228 -19.12 -31.19 22.85
C LEU A 228 -20.06 -32.32 23.24
N THR A 229 -20.67 -32.97 22.23
CA THR A 229 -21.49 -34.16 22.42
C THR A 229 -20.77 -35.37 21.84
N PRO A 230 -20.94 -36.57 22.41
CA PRO A 230 -20.41 -37.78 21.79
C PRO A 230 -20.92 -37.92 20.36
N LYS A 231 -20.01 -38.13 19.40
CA LYS A 231 -20.34 -38.54 18.05
C LYS A 231 -20.95 -39.93 18.20
N ILE A 232 -22.27 -40.04 18.05
CA ILE A 232 -22.94 -41.34 17.97
C ILE A 232 -22.37 -42.01 16.73
N LEU A 233 -21.34 -42.83 16.91
CA LEU A 233 -20.85 -43.73 15.88
C LEU A 233 -22.02 -44.68 15.64
N GLY A 234 -22.83 -44.38 14.62
CA GLY A 234 -23.93 -45.20 14.19
C GLY A 234 -23.41 -46.60 13.95
N ASN A 235 -23.59 -47.45 14.95
CA ASN A 235 -23.07 -48.79 14.97
C ASN A 235 -23.94 -49.62 14.02
N LYS A 236 -23.60 -49.59 12.73
CA LYS A 236 -24.18 -50.50 11.74
C LYS A 236 -23.40 -51.81 11.60
N ASN A 237 -22.26 -51.98 12.27
CA ASN A 237 -21.35 -53.12 12.02
C ASN A 237 -20.56 -53.67 13.24
N MET A 238 -20.97 -53.48 14.50
CA MET A 238 -20.43 -54.31 15.59
C MET A 238 -21.33 -55.53 15.81
N PRO A 239 -20.92 -56.73 15.37
CA PRO A 239 -21.60 -57.97 15.72
C PRO A 239 -21.30 -58.27 17.20
N GLY A 240 -22.27 -58.00 18.08
CA GLY A 240 -22.27 -58.51 19.46
C GLY A 240 -22.05 -57.47 20.56
N GLY A 241 -23.04 -56.61 20.82
CA GLY A 241 -23.08 -55.78 22.02
C GLY A 241 -24.52 -55.57 22.49
N MET A 242 -24.80 -55.98 23.72
CA MET A 242 -26.12 -56.05 24.38
C MET A 242 -27.00 -54.83 24.12
N GLY A 243 -28.25 -55.08 23.70
CA GLY A 243 -29.30 -54.08 23.66
C GLY A 243 -29.59 -53.55 25.06
N LEU A 244 -29.61 -52.23 25.20
CA LEU A 244 -30.22 -51.57 26.35
C LEU A 244 -31.75 -51.78 26.27
N PRO A 245 -32.42 -52.10 27.39
CA PRO A 245 -33.85 -52.37 27.38
C PRO A 245 -34.67 -51.12 27.06
N ASP A 246 -35.56 -51.27 26.08
CA ASP A 246 -36.61 -50.31 25.74
C ASP A 246 -37.63 -50.26 26.88
N SER A 247 -37.50 -49.27 27.76
CA SER A 247 -38.56 -48.56 28.51
C SER A 247 -38.14 -48.25 29.95
N PHE A 248 -38.03 -46.96 30.24
CA PHE A 248 -38.33 -46.45 31.58
C PHE A 248 -39.78 -45.94 31.56
N PRO A 249 -40.66 -46.41 32.47
CA PRO A 249 -41.97 -45.81 32.62
C PRO A 249 -41.85 -44.40 33.21
N VAL A 250 -42.77 -43.54 32.77
CA VAL A 250 -42.93 -42.11 33.09
C VAL A 250 -42.99 -41.84 34.58
#